data_AF-A0A8B8AF33-F1
#
_entry.id   AF-A0A8B8AF33-F1
#
_cell.length_a   1.000
_cell.length_b   1.000
_cell.length_c   1.000
_cell.angle_alpha   90.00
_cell.angle_beta   90.00
_cell.angle_gamma   90.00
#
_symmetry.space_group_name_H-M   'P 1'
#
loop_
_entity.id
_entity.type
_entity.pdbx_description
1 polymer ?
#
loop_
_entity_poly.entity_id
_entity_poly.type
_entity_poly.pdbx_seq_one_letter_code
_entity_poly.pdbx_strand_id
1 'polypeptide(L)'
;MSSTIVIVLLFISQGKNEIAKAESPSCAISNQTVQPVEDCPRTAEEWRKAAARKNCSAYAHHCDRPDQFVYHCVINPYINETLEVCAYSQKIVHGYCAEYSKVGTRIQGNENAPCQNCPKDGYRSNETFNYPECYNLVKKSAEKIPPTAIIRPNTTDVSNTDSSNKKEATDLQDKQ
;
A
#
# COMPACT_ATOMS: atom_id res chain seq x y z
N MET A 1 -10.13 73.07 33.95
CA MET A 1 -10.12 72.98 32.48
C MET A 1 -9.27 71.76 32.11
N SER A 2 -9.76 70.99 31.14
CA SER A 2 -9.49 69.58 30.85
C SER A 2 -8.01 69.17 30.78
N SER A 3 -7.64 68.14 31.54
CA SER A 3 -6.35 67.44 31.45
C SER A 3 -6.47 66.34 30.39
N THR A 4 -5.86 66.54 29.23
CA THR A 4 -5.99 65.63 28.09
C THR A 4 -4.98 64.49 28.23
N ILE A 5 -5.46 63.30 28.60
CA ILE A 5 -4.66 62.06 28.61
C ILE A 5 -4.51 61.59 27.16
N VAL A 6 -3.30 61.70 26.61
CA VAL A 6 -2.96 61.17 25.29
C VAL A 6 -2.78 59.66 25.42
N ILE A 7 -3.81 58.89 25.08
CA ILE A 7 -3.75 57.43 25.02
C ILE A 7 -2.98 57.05 23.74
N VAL A 8 -1.70 56.75 23.89
CA VAL A 8 -0.88 56.19 22.82
C VAL A 8 -1.38 54.77 22.56
N LEU A 9 -2.20 54.60 21.53
CA LEU A 9 -2.60 53.30 21.01
C LEU A 9 -1.37 52.63 20.37
N LEU A 10 -0.64 51.86 21.17
CA LEU A 10 0.33 50.89 20.67
C LEU A 10 -0.43 49.84 19.87
N PHE A 11 -0.51 50.04 18.55
CA PHE A 11 -0.92 48.99 17.62
C PHE A 11 0.16 47.91 17.67
N ILE A 12 0.00 46.93 18.56
CA ILE A 12 0.76 45.69 18.51
C ILE A 12 0.34 45.01 17.21
N SER A 13 1.13 45.18 16.17
CA SER A 13 1.01 44.41 14.93
C SER A 13 1.22 42.95 15.30
N GLN A 14 0.14 42.22 15.52
CA GLN A 14 0.19 40.78 15.68
C GLN A 14 0.62 40.19 14.34
N GLY A 15 1.92 39.97 14.17
CA GLY A 15 2.45 39.17 13.10
C GLY A 15 1.80 37.78 13.20
N LYS A 16 0.99 37.43 12.21
CA LYS A 16 0.50 36.06 12.06
C LYS A 16 1.70 35.20 11.71
N ASN A 17 2.32 34.59 12.73
CA ASN A 17 3.26 33.50 12.53
C ASN A 17 2.44 32.30 12.07
N GLU A 18 2.23 32.16 10.76
CA GLU A 18 1.73 30.92 10.19
C GLU A 18 2.85 29.88 10.32
N ILE A 19 2.77 29.06 11.37
CA ILE A 19 3.49 27.80 11.40
C ILE A 19 2.83 26.95 10.33
N ALA A 20 3.35 27.00 9.11
CA ALA A 20 2.97 26.07 8.05
C ALA A 20 3.28 24.67 8.59
N LYS A 21 2.23 23.95 9.03
CA LYS A 21 2.30 22.54 9.31
C LYS A 21 2.80 21.89 8.02
N ALA A 22 4.03 21.38 8.03
CA ALA A 22 4.59 20.71 6.86
C ALA A 22 3.73 19.49 6.56
N GLU A 23 2.83 19.63 5.59
CA GLU A 23 2.07 18.51 5.06
C GLU A 23 3.06 17.55 4.39
N SER A 24 2.94 16.26 4.69
CA SER A 24 3.78 15.25 4.03
C SER A 24 3.42 15.24 2.54
N PRO A 25 4.40 15.39 1.64
CA PRO A 25 4.12 15.57 0.22
C PRO A 25 3.43 14.33 -0.35
N SER A 26 2.45 14.54 -1.21
CA SER A 26 1.68 13.50 -1.91
C SER A 26 1.57 13.83 -3.41
N CYS A 27 1.25 12.84 -4.25
CA CYS A 27 0.97 13.06 -5.66
C CYS A 27 -0.21 12.20 -6.12
N ALA A 28 -1.24 12.82 -6.69
CA ALA A 28 -2.50 12.17 -7.05
C ALA A 28 -2.33 10.93 -7.95
N ILE A 29 -1.35 10.96 -8.87
CA ILE A 29 -1.09 9.84 -9.78
C ILE A 29 -0.68 8.55 -9.05
N SER A 30 -0.14 8.66 -7.83
CA SER A 30 0.30 7.50 -7.03
C SER A 30 -0.79 6.44 -6.88
N ASN A 31 -2.03 6.87 -6.61
CA ASN A 31 -3.17 5.97 -6.40
C ASN A 31 -3.46 5.10 -7.64
N GLN A 32 -3.19 5.62 -8.84
CA GLN A 32 -3.39 4.90 -10.10
C GLN A 32 -2.27 3.88 -10.38
N THR A 33 -1.14 3.98 -9.68
CA THR A 33 0.00 3.06 -9.85
C THR A 33 0.00 1.90 -8.85
N VAL A 34 -0.91 1.90 -7.88
CA VAL A 34 -1.00 0.87 -6.83
C VAL A 34 -1.30 -0.47 -7.45
N GLN A 35 -0.49 -1.46 -7.12
CA GLN A 35 -0.65 -2.85 -7.55
C GLN A 35 -0.39 -3.79 -6.36
N PRO A 36 -1.38 -4.58 -5.94
CA PRO A 36 -1.14 -5.68 -5.00
C PRO A 36 -0.15 -6.68 -5.58
N VAL A 37 0.76 -7.16 -4.75
CA VAL A 37 1.74 -8.18 -5.10
C VAL A 37 1.80 -9.24 -4.01
N GLU A 38 2.13 -10.46 -4.39
CA GLU A 38 2.27 -11.59 -3.47
C GLU A 38 3.44 -11.41 -2.50
N ASP A 39 4.57 -10.89 -2.98
CA ASP A 39 5.76 -10.66 -2.18
C ASP A 39 6.48 -9.40 -2.67
N CYS A 40 7.05 -8.64 -1.72
CA CYS A 40 7.96 -7.55 -2.02
C CYS A 40 9.41 -8.02 -2.17
N PRO A 41 10.25 -7.27 -2.92
CA PRO A 41 11.69 -7.48 -2.96
C PRO A 41 12.34 -7.53 -1.57
N ARG A 42 13.24 -8.48 -1.33
CA ARG A 42 13.96 -8.66 -0.05
C ARG A 42 15.45 -8.37 -0.18
N THR A 43 15.90 -7.94 -1.36
CA THR A 43 17.28 -7.56 -1.65
C THR A 43 17.32 -6.32 -2.54
N ALA A 44 18.42 -5.57 -2.50
CA ALA A 44 18.67 -4.49 -3.46
C ALA A 44 18.61 -5.00 -4.91
N GLU A 45 19.08 -6.24 -5.09
CA GLU A 45 18.94 -7.11 -6.24
C GLU A 45 17.56 -7.03 -6.92
N GLU A 46 16.62 -7.62 -6.20
CA GLU A 46 15.23 -7.75 -6.57
C GLU A 46 14.55 -6.39 -6.65
N TRP A 47 14.90 -5.47 -5.75
CA TRP A 47 14.31 -4.14 -5.70
C TRP A 47 14.61 -3.37 -6.98
N ARG A 48 15.87 -3.38 -7.45
CA ARG A 48 16.26 -2.72 -8.69
C ARG A 48 15.51 -3.29 -9.89
N LYS A 49 15.37 -4.62 -9.96
CA LYS A 49 14.61 -5.29 -11.03
C LYS A 49 13.12 -4.90 -10.97
N ALA A 50 12.52 -4.88 -9.80
CA ALA A 50 11.12 -4.54 -9.63
C ALA A 50 10.84 -3.06 -9.93
N ALA A 51 11.71 -2.17 -9.44
CA ALA A 51 11.67 -0.74 -9.73
C ALA A 51 11.77 -0.47 -11.24
N ALA A 52 12.68 -1.16 -11.94
CA ALA A 52 12.82 -1.04 -13.39
C ALA A 52 11.56 -1.51 -14.14
N ARG A 53 10.93 -2.62 -13.71
CA ARG A 53 9.66 -3.08 -14.28
C ARG A 53 8.51 -2.11 -14.03
N LYS A 54 8.42 -1.54 -12.82
CA LYS A 54 7.34 -0.59 -12.45
C LYS A 54 7.49 0.75 -13.16
N ASN A 55 8.72 1.16 -13.47
CA ASN A 55 9.08 2.34 -14.26
C ASN A 55 8.38 3.65 -13.80
N CYS A 56 8.55 4.02 -12.53
CA CYS A 56 7.90 5.21 -11.97
C CYS A 56 8.27 6.53 -12.66
N SER A 57 9.41 6.58 -13.34
CA SER A 57 9.82 7.75 -14.15
C SER A 57 8.81 8.11 -15.25
N ALA A 58 8.05 7.13 -15.76
CA ALA A 58 7.02 7.35 -16.77
C ALA A 58 5.86 8.24 -16.26
N TYR A 59 5.63 8.27 -14.94
CA TYR A 59 4.52 9.02 -14.32
C TYR A 59 5.00 10.29 -13.58
N ALA A 60 6.31 10.42 -13.36
CA ALA A 60 6.89 11.45 -12.51
C ALA A 60 6.58 12.89 -12.96
N HIS A 61 6.39 13.09 -14.26
CA HIS A 61 6.05 14.40 -14.85
C HIS A 61 4.65 14.92 -14.45
N HIS A 62 3.80 14.09 -13.84
CA HIS A 62 2.51 14.50 -13.27
C HIS A 62 2.61 15.01 -11.82
N CYS A 63 3.81 15.08 -11.26
CA CYS A 63 4.07 15.40 -9.86
C CYS A 63 5.01 16.60 -9.73
N ASP A 64 4.86 17.40 -8.67
CA ASP A 64 5.70 18.58 -8.41
C ASP A 64 7.18 18.27 -8.14
N ARG A 65 7.49 17.03 -7.73
CA ARG A 65 8.85 16.58 -7.37
C ARG A 65 9.22 15.28 -8.11
N PRO A 66 9.41 15.35 -9.44
CA PRO A 66 9.62 14.15 -10.27
C PRO A 66 10.80 13.28 -9.79
N ASP A 67 11.90 13.89 -9.36
CA ASP A 67 13.09 13.17 -8.88
C ASP A 67 12.88 12.41 -7.57
N GLN A 68 11.82 12.74 -6.82
CA GLN A 68 11.45 12.05 -5.58
C GLN A 68 10.38 10.98 -5.82
N PHE A 69 9.79 10.92 -7.02
CA PHE A 69 8.70 10.03 -7.37
C PHE A 69 9.25 8.67 -7.83
N VAL A 70 9.43 7.77 -6.86
CA VAL A 70 10.18 6.53 -7.04
C VAL A 70 9.33 5.30 -6.72
N TYR A 71 9.88 4.14 -7.04
CA TYR A 71 9.28 2.85 -6.74
C TYR A 71 9.31 2.55 -5.24
N HIS A 72 8.21 2.03 -4.75
CA HIS A 72 8.07 1.46 -3.42
C HIS A 72 7.42 0.08 -3.50
N CYS A 73 7.83 -0.81 -2.60
CA CYS A 73 7.07 -2.00 -2.24
C CYS A 73 6.90 -2.03 -0.73
N VAL A 74 5.66 -1.89 -0.27
CA VAL A 74 5.31 -1.63 1.13
C VAL A 74 4.05 -2.38 1.52
N ILE A 75 3.75 -2.44 2.82
CA ILE A 75 2.49 -3.01 3.29
C ILE A 75 1.32 -2.03 3.07
N ASN A 76 0.09 -2.54 3.04
CA ASN A 76 -1.10 -1.69 3.13
C ASN A 76 -1.42 -1.31 4.59
N PRO A 77 -2.35 -0.37 4.85
CA PRO A 77 -2.65 0.07 6.21
C PRO A 77 -3.23 -0.99 7.15
N TYR A 78 -3.77 -2.06 6.58
CA TYR A 78 -4.36 -3.19 7.31
C TYR A 78 -3.35 -4.31 7.59
N ILE A 79 -2.11 -4.17 7.10
CA ILE A 79 -1.00 -5.13 7.29
C ILE A 79 -1.40 -6.54 6.79
N ASN A 80 -2.22 -6.61 5.74
CA ASN A 80 -2.69 -7.88 5.17
C ASN A 80 -2.34 -8.06 3.69
N GLU A 81 -1.75 -7.05 3.06
CA GLU A 81 -1.26 -7.11 1.69
C GLU A 81 0.05 -6.34 1.54
N THR A 82 0.86 -6.75 0.56
CA THR A 82 1.96 -5.95 0.03
C THR A 82 1.56 -5.29 -1.28
N LEU A 83 2.03 -4.06 -1.49
CA LEU A 83 1.69 -3.21 -2.63
C LEU A 83 2.96 -2.67 -3.27
N GLU A 84 3.04 -2.76 -4.59
CA GLU A 84 3.93 -1.92 -5.40
C GLU A 84 3.24 -0.61 -5.77
N VAL A 85 3.94 0.51 -5.63
CA VAL A 85 3.40 1.83 -5.92
C VAL A 85 4.51 2.80 -6.32
N CYS A 86 4.20 3.76 -7.18
CA CYS A 86 5.02 4.93 -7.41
C CYS A 86 4.54 6.06 -6.52
N ALA A 87 5.42 6.61 -5.70
CA ALA A 87 5.08 7.66 -4.75
C ALA A 87 6.33 8.48 -4.40
N TYR A 88 6.14 9.58 -3.68
CA TYR A 88 7.28 10.29 -3.12
C TYR A 88 7.96 9.48 -2.02
N SER A 89 9.28 9.36 -2.11
CA SER A 89 10.09 8.81 -1.03
C SER A 89 9.94 9.65 0.23
N GLN A 90 9.61 9.00 1.35
CA GLN A 90 9.45 9.62 2.67
C GLN A 90 10.51 9.11 3.62
N LYS A 91 10.82 9.90 4.66
CA LYS A 91 11.60 9.43 5.79
C LYS A 91 10.66 8.77 6.81
N ILE A 92 10.84 7.48 7.05
CA ILE A 92 10.07 6.71 8.03
C ILE A 92 10.85 6.69 9.34
N VAL A 93 10.22 7.13 10.42
CA VAL A 93 10.86 7.30 11.74
C VAL A 93 10.18 6.40 12.78
N HIS A 94 10.72 6.40 14.01
CA HIS A 94 10.17 5.69 15.18
C HIS A 94 10.21 4.16 15.10
N GLY A 95 10.93 3.59 14.13
CA GLY A 95 11.02 2.14 13.98
C GLY A 95 9.70 1.52 13.53
N TYR A 96 9.00 2.15 12.59
CA TYR A 96 7.80 1.60 11.96
C TYR A 96 8.07 1.08 10.55
N CYS A 97 7.25 0.13 10.11
CA CYS A 97 7.19 -0.28 8.72
C CYS A 97 6.54 0.81 7.86
N ALA A 98 7.06 1.00 6.65
CA ALA A 98 6.45 1.86 5.66
C ALA A 98 5.16 1.24 5.12
N GLU A 99 4.11 2.04 4.98
CA GLU A 99 2.87 1.68 4.31
C GLU A 99 2.52 2.67 3.20
N TYR A 100 1.64 2.27 2.29
CA TYR A 100 0.97 3.21 1.38
C TYR A 100 -0.47 3.45 1.81
N SER A 101 -0.79 4.71 2.15
CA SER A 101 -2.15 5.14 2.43
C SER A 101 -2.83 5.65 1.16
N LYS A 102 -3.84 4.92 0.67
CA LYS A 102 -4.67 5.37 -0.47
C LYS A 102 -5.44 6.66 -0.15
N VAL A 103 -5.89 6.80 1.10
CA VAL A 103 -6.60 8.00 1.59
C VAL A 103 -5.64 9.20 1.63
N GLY A 104 -4.44 9.01 2.18
CA GLY A 104 -3.42 10.05 2.24
C GLY A 104 -2.66 10.26 0.92
N THR A 105 -2.87 9.39 -0.08
CA THR A 105 -2.15 9.32 -1.35
C THR A 105 -0.62 9.39 -1.20
N ARG A 106 -0.09 8.74 -0.15
CA ARG A 106 1.32 8.85 0.22
C ARG A 106 1.84 7.62 0.94
N ILE A 107 3.16 7.53 0.99
CA ILE A 107 3.86 6.63 1.89
C ILE A 107 3.90 7.24 3.29
N GLN A 108 3.78 6.44 4.34
CA GLN A 108 3.93 6.87 5.73
C GLN A 108 4.38 5.70 6.62
N GLY A 109 4.71 5.97 7.88
CA GLY A 109 4.94 4.91 8.86
C GLY A 109 3.61 4.34 9.36
N ASN A 110 3.51 3.03 9.50
CA ASN A 110 2.36 2.35 10.10
C ASN A 110 2.65 2.08 11.59
N GLU A 111 1.95 2.79 12.47
CA GLU A 111 2.06 2.69 13.92
C GLU A 111 1.66 1.31 14.49
N ASN A 112 0.86 0.55 13.75
CA ASN A 112 0.45 -0.80 14.08
C ASN A 112 1.44 -1.87 13.57
N ALA A 113 2.49 -1.45 12.84
CA ALA A 113 3.52 -2.31 12.30
C ALA A 113 4.91 -1.91 12.85
N PRO A 114 5.20 -2.19 14.13
CA PRO A 114 6.52 -1.96 14.70
C PRO A 114 7.57 -2.83 14.00
N CYS A 115 8.71 -2.22 13.73
CA CYS A 115 9.88 -2.81 13.10
C CYS A 115 11.04 -2.77 14.08
N GLN A 116 11.58 -3.94 14.41
CA GLN A 116 12.64 -4.09 15.40
C GLN A 116 14.00 -3.66 14.86
N ASN A 117 14.29 -3.99 13.59
CA ASN A 117 15.58 -3.72 12.95
C ASN A 117 15.61 -2.41 12.14
N CYS A 118 14.49 -1.68 12.07
CA CYS A 118 14.44 -0.38 11.42
C CYS A 118 15.14 0.70 12.28
N PRO A 119 15.91 1.62 11.68
CA PRO A 119 16.47 2.78 12.36
C PRO A 119 15.38 3.65 12.99
N LYS A 120 15.55 3.99 14.27
CA LYS A 120 14.58 4.82 15.02
C LYS A 120 14.62 6.28 14.60
N ASP A 121 15.81 6.77 14.23
CA ASP A 121 16.08 8.08 13.64
C ASP A 121 15.63 8.17 12.18
N GLY A 122 15.44 7.02 11.54
CA GLY A 122 14.62 6.81 10.37
C GLY A 122 15.38 6.35 9.12
N TYR A 123 14.62 5.82 8.15
CA TYR A 123 15.13 5.31 6.88
C TYR A 123 14.31 5.85 5.70
N ARG A 124 14.83 5.77 4.47
CA ARG A 124 14.07 6.17 3.29
C ARG A 124 13.07 5.07 2.91
N SER A 125 11.83 5.44 2.64
CA SER A 125 10.78 4.46 2.37
C SER A 125 10.95 3.66 1.07
N ASN A 126 11.83 4.08 0.16
CA ASN A 126 12.20 3.26 -1.01
C ASN A 126 13.25 2.19 -0.67
N GLU A 127 13.75 2.18 0.57
CA GLU A 127 14.73 1.22 1.10
C GLU A 127 14.10 0.18 2.03
N THR A 128 12.77 0.08 2.07
CA THR A 128 12.04 -0.88 2.93
C THR A 128 12.45 -2.35 2.70
N PHE A 129 12.99 -2.67 1.52
CA PHE A 129 13.53 -4.00 1.22
C PHE A 129 14.66 -4.44 2.18
N ASN A 130 15.34 -3.49 2.85
CA ASN A 130 16.34 -3.79 3.88
C ASN A 130 15.72 -4.30 5.19
N TYR A 131 14.38 -4.23 5.35
CA TYR A 131 13.64 -4.61 6.54
C TYR A 131 12.55 -5.64 6.20
N PRO A 132 12.93 -6.86 5.73
CA PRO A 132 11.98 -7.86 5.26
C PRO A 132 11.00 -8.35 6.36
N GLU A 133 11.30 -8.09 7.63
CA GLU A 133 10.37 -8.33 8.74
C GLU A 133 9.04 -7.60 8.60
N CYS A 134 9.02 -6.44 7.94
CA CYS A 134 7.80 -5.70 7.66
C CYS A 134 6.84 -6.51 6.77
N TYR A 135 7.38 -7.26 5.79
CA TYR A 135 6.59 -8.11 4.92
C TYR A 135 6.16 -9.42 5.62
N ASN A 136 6.92 -9.87 6.62
CA ASN A 136 6.56 -11.05 7.40
C ASN A 136 5.32 -10.84 8.29
N LEU A 137 4.98 -9.58 8.61
CA LEU A 137 3.74 -9.25 9.32
C LEU A 137 2.50 -9.64 8.50
N VAL A 138 2.55 -9.44 7.18
CA VAL A 138 1.47 -9.81 6.26
C VAL A 138 1.26 -11.32 6.25
N LYS A 139 2.34 -12.12 6.16
CA LYS A 139 2.25 -13.60 6.17
C LYS A 139 1.57 -14.14 7.44
N LYS A 140 1.93 -13.59 8.60
CA LYS A 140 1.30 -13.93 9.88
C LYS A 140 -0.18 -13.55 9.93
N SER A 141 -0.58 -12.49 9.25
CA SER A 141 -1.99 -12.10 9.16
C SER A 141 -2.79 -13.09 8.31
N ALA A 142 -2.20 -13.58 7.21
CA ALA A 142 -2.82 -14.56 6.33
C ALA A 142 -3.01 -15.93 7.02
N GLU A 143 -2.04 -16.36 7.82
CA GLU A 143 -2.13 -17.61 8.61
C GLU A 143 -3.22 -17.58 9.69
N LYS A 144 -3.57 -16.38 10.19
CA LYS A 144 -4.66 -16.20 11.17
C LYS A 144 -6.04 -16.30 10.54
N ILE A 145 -6.14 -16.20 9.21
CA ILE A 145 -7.38 -16.46 8.49
C ILE A 145 -7.48 -17.98 8.36
N PRO A 146 -8.48 -18.64 8.97
CA PRO A 146 -8.69 -20.08 8.77
C PRO A 146 -8.80 -20.35 7.27
N PRO A 147 -8.27 -21.46 6.73
CA PRO A 147 -8.54 -21.84 5.34
C PRO A 147 -10.06 -21.98 5.20
N THR A 148 -10.71 -20.98 4.62
CA THR A 148 -12.15 -21.03 4.38
C THR A 148 -12.42 -22.29 3.57
N ALA A 149 -13.24 -23.16 4.16
CA ALA A 149 -13.64 -24.43 3.59
C ALA A 149 -13.92 -24.28 2.09
N ILE A 150 -13.29 -25.15 1.29
CA ILE A 150 -13.75 -25.42 -0.07
C ILE A 150 -15.22 -25.80 0.09
N ILE A 151 -16.14 -24.89 -0.25
CA ILE A 151 -17.54 -25.23 -0.41
C ILE A 151 -17.57 -26.16 -1.62
N ARG A 152 -17.51 -27.47 -1.34
CA ARG A 152 -17.90 -28.49 -2.30
C ARG A 152 -19.38 -28.18 -2.64
N PRO A 153 -19.75 -28.00 -3.91
CA PRO A 153 -21.16 -28.05 -4.26
C PRO A 153 -21.66 -29.45 -3.86
N ASN A 154 -22.52 -29.51 -2.84
CA ASN A 154 -23.22 -30.74 -2.49
C ASN A 154 -24.25 -31.00 -3.59
N THR A 155 -23.90 -31.87 -4.53
CA THR A 155 -24.87 -32.53 -5.41
C THR A 155 -25.45 -33.74 -4.68
N THR A 156 -26.71 -33.62 -4.26
CA THR A 156 -27.72 -34.68 -4.02
C THR A 156 -28.94 -33.97 -3.42
N ASP A 157 -30.19 -34.12 -3.84
CA ASP A 157 -30.86 -35.16 -4.63
C ASP A 157 -32.24 -34.56 -5.00
N VAL A 158 -32.65 -34.57 -6.27
CA VAL A 158 -34.07 -34.57 -6.63
C VAL A 158 -34.26 -35.82 -7.46
N SER A 159 -34.56 -36.89 -6.75
CA SER A 159 -35.03 -38.14 -7.33
C SER A 159 -36.43 -37.89 -7.89
N ASN A 160 -36.64 -38.20 -9.17
CA ASN A 160 -37.89 -38.80 -9.61
C ASN A 160 -37.60 -39.74 -10.79
N THR A 161 -37.88 -41.00 -10.51
CA THR A 161 -37.85 -42.20 -11.33
C THR A 161 -38.62 -42.00 -12.64
N ASP A 162 -38.04 -42.41 -13.77
CA ASP A 162 -38.77 -43.32 -14.65
C ASP A 162 -37.84 -44.22 -15.47
N SER A 163 -38.37 -45.41 -15.75
CA SER A 163 -37.67 -46.63 -16.12
C SER A 163 -37.31 -46.73 -17.60
N SER A 164 -36.48 -47.74 -17.87
CA SER A 164 -36.46 -48.55 -19.11
C SER A 164 -35.52 -48.09 -20.23
N ASN A 165 -34.37 -48.76 -20.34
CA ASN A 165 -34.09 -49.80 -21.35
C ASN A 165 -32.61 -49.84 -21.78
N LYS A 166 -31.92 -50.89 -21.32
CA LYS A 166 -31.11 -51.83 -22.11
C LYS A 166 -30.62 -51.36 -23.50
N LYS A 167 -29.30 -51.16 -23.67
CA LYS A 167 -28.41 -52.06 -24.45
C LYS A 167 -27.03 -51.44 -24.71
N GLU A 168 -26.04 -52.25 -24.38
CA GLU A 168 -24.69 -52.39 -24.90
C GLU A 168 -24.56 -52.25 -26.43
N ALA A 169 -23.56 -51.51 -26.93
CA ALA A 169 -22.60 -51.92 -27.98
C ALA A 169 -21.64 -50.78 -28.43
N THR A 170 -20.35 -51.11 -28.37
CA THR A 170 -19.18 -50.77 -29.22
C THR A 170 -19.25 -49.73 -30.37
N ASP A 171 -18.22 -48.86 -30.33
CA ASP A 171 -17.14 -48.65 -31.33
C ASP A 171 -17.36 -47.95 -32.70
N LEU A 172 -16.39 -47.06 -32.96
CA LEU A 172 -15.79 -46.56 -34.22
C LEU A 172 -16.60 -45.83 -35.34
N GLN A 173 -16.05 -44.65 -35.68
CA GLN A 173 -15.80 -44.07 -37.02
C GLN A 173 -16.95 -43.57 -37.93
N ASP A 174 -16.90 -42.27 -38.25
CA ASP A 174 -16.41 -41.68 -39.52
C ASP A 174 -17.26 -40.48 -40.00
N LYS A 175 -16.55 -39.47 -40.53
CA LYS A 175 -16.94 -38.41 -41.47
C LYS A 175 -18.36 -37.80 -41.43
N GLN A 176 -18.40 -36.46 -41.29
CA GLN A 176 -18.49 -35.56 -42.45
C GLN A 176 -17.98 -34.15 -42.10
#